data_AF-A0A354TFS6-F1
#
_entry.id   AF-A0A354TFS6-F1
#
_cell.length_a   1.000
_cell.length_b   1.000
_cell.length_c   1.000
_cell.angle_alpha   90.00
_cell.angle_beta   90.00
_cell.angle_gamma   90.00
#
_symmetry.space_group_name_H-M   'P 1'
#
loop_
_entity.id
_entity.type
_entity.pdbx_description
1 polymer ?
#
loop_
_entity_poly.entity_id
_entity_poly.type
_entity_poly.pdbx_seq_one_letter_code
_entity_poly.pdbx_strand_id
1 'polypeptide(L)'
;MFIECLQREIAVCHHGEIEAFLAADPGRWQVISIREPVHPEPVLVHARRAHAVVFEDVFTPEGTHGHGPKPAHLQGILRFVAQSGREPLVFQCWAGRSRSTAVALVVIVKTLWDQGIDGPELVRRAADTLLAIRPLAIPNRLVLRLGLEEFLPDPLGQTLSKALVEEERIRRNFVD
;
A
#
# COMPACT_ATOMS: atom_id res chain seq x y z
N MET A 1 -5.42 12.93 -3.88
CA MET A 1 -4.52 14.06 -3.55
C MET A 1 -3.27 13.94 -4.41
N PHE A 2 -2.82 15.02 -5.06
CA PHE A 2 -1.54 15.02 -5.76
C PHE A 2 -0.40 15.08 -4.75
N ILE A 3 0.53 14.15 -4.85
CA ILE A 3 1.71 14.09 -3.99
C ILE A 3 2.91 14.51 -4.81
N GLU A 4 3.44 15.70 -4.53
CA GLU A 4 4.53 16.30 -5.31
C GLU A 4 5.77 15.40 -5.31
N CYS A 5 6.17 14.84 -4.17
CA CYS A 5 7.33 13.96 -4.10
C CYS A 5 7.13 12.64 -4.89
N LEU A 6 5.90 12.25 -5.20
CA LEU A 6 5.60 11.06 -6.00
C LEU A 6 5.28 11.38 -7.46
N GLN A 7 5.14 12.67 -7.79
CA GLN A 7 4.72 13.16 -9.11
C GLN A 7 3.46 12.45 -9.64
N ARG A 8 2.56 12.07 -8.71
CA ARG A 8 1.31 11.37 -9.03
C ARG A 8 0.29 11.56 -7.92
N GLU A 9 -0.96 11.28 -8.26
CA GLU A 9 -2.04 11.21 -7.28
C GLU A 9 -2.10 9.83 -6.64
N ILE A 10 -2.30 9.81 -5.32
CA ILE A 10 -2.55 8.60 -4.55
C ILE A 10 -3.79 8.79 -3.68
N ALA A 11 -4.56 7.71 -3.55
CA ALA A 11 -5.64 7.55 -2.59
C ALA A 11 -5.58 6.18 -1.92
N VAL A 12 -6.14 6.08 -0.70
CA VAL A 12 -6.36 4.82 0.00
C VAL A 12 -7.83 4.72 0.38
N CYS A 13 -8.45 3.61 0.01
CA CYS A 13 -9.87 3.36 0.22
C CYS A 13 -10.11 2.06 1.01
N HIS A 14 -11.18 2.03 1.79
CA HIS A 14 -11.81 0.82 2.31
C HIS A 14 -12.81 0.24 1.29
N HIS A 15 -13.30 -0.97 1.55
CA HIS A 15 -14.15 -1.69 0.60
C HIS A 15 -15.48 -0.95 0.34
N GLY A 16 -16.18 -0.51 1.39
CA GLY A 16 -17.44 0.21 1.24
C GLY A 16 -17.37 1.59 0.57
N GLU A 17 -16.20 2.19 0.37
CA GLU A 17 -16.07 3.52 -0.25
C GLU A 17 -15.59 3.47 -1.71
N ILE A 18 -15.03 2.35 -2.17
CA ILE A 18 -14.31 2.32 -3.46
C ILE A 18 -15.21 2.55 -4.66
N GLU A 19 -16.45 2.03 -4.64
CA GLU A 19 -17.37 2.20 -5.78
C GLU A 19 -17.73 3.67 -5.98
N ALA A 20 -18.19 4.34 -4.91
CA ALA A 20 -18.53 5.76 -4.94
C ALA A 20 -17.30 6.62 -5.28
N PHE A 21 -16.13 6.27 -4.75
CA PHE A 21 -14.87 6.94 -5.06
C PHE A 21 -14.54 6.88 -6.55
N LEU A 22 -14.64 5.71 -7.17
CA LEU A 22 -14.37 5.54 -8.60
C LEU A 22 -15.46 6.18 -9.47
N ALA A 23 -16.72 6.16 -9.03
CA ALA A 23 -17.83 6.78 -9.74
C ALA A 23 -17.71 8.32 -9.80
N ALA A 24 -17.02 8.94 -8.85
CA ALA A 24 -16.78 10.38 -8.83
C ALA A 24 -15.81 10.84 -9.95
N ASP A 25 -14.93 9.97 -10.44
CA ASP A 25 -14.03 10.25 -11.56
C ASP A 25 -13.76 8.98 -12.41
N PRO A 26 -14.74 8.55 -13.23
CA PRO A 26 -14.69 7.28 -13.93
C PRO A 26 -13.55 7.20 -14.94
N GLY A 27 -12.83 6.07 -14.96
CA GLY A 27 -11.76 5.82 -15.92
C GLY A 27 -10.44 6.56 -15.64
N ARG A 28 -10.34 7.29 -14.52
CA ARG A 28 -9.10 7.96 -14.09
C ARG A 28 -8.13 7.05 -13.35
N TRP A 29 -8.65 6.27 -12.40
CA TRP A 29 -7.83 5.61 -11.39
C TRP A 29 -7.36 4.22 -11.79
N GLN A 30 -6.08 3.94 -11.54
CA GLN A 30 -5.53 2.59 -11.54
C GLN A 30 -5.69 1.99 -10.14
N VAL A 31 -6.41 0.86 -10.06
CA VAL A 31 -6.80 0.27 -8.78
C VAL A 31 -5.89 -0.89 -8.40
N ILE A 32 -5.32 -0.82 -7.20
CA ILE A 32 -4.72 -1.98 -6.54
C ILE A 32 -5.73 -2.47 -5.50
N SER A 33 -6.39 -3.59 -5.77
CA SER A 33 -7.40 -4.18 -4.90
C SER A 33 -6.84 -5.37 -4.15
N ILE A 34 -6.77 -5.27 -2.83
CA ILE A 34 -6.28 -6.32 -1.94
C ILE A 34 -7.48 -6.90 -1.20
N ARG A 35 -7.86 -8.11 -1.58
CA ARG A 35 -9.08 -8.79 -1.12
C ARG A 35 -8.79 -9.79 -0.01
N GLU A 36 -9.76 -9.97 0.87
CA GLU A 36 -9.83 -11.12 1.76
C GLU A 36 -10.45 -12.31 1.00
N PRO A 37 -9.99 -13.56 1.20
CA PRO A 37 -10.58 -14.74 0.54
C PRO A 37 -12.09 -14.93 0.74
N VAL A 38 -12.62 -14.51 1.90
CA VAL A 38 -14.02 -14.79 2.32
C VAL A 38 -14.94 -13.58 2.25
N HIS A 39 -14.44 -12.42 1.84
CA HIS A 39 -15.25 -11.19 1.76
C HIS A 39 -15.75 -10.95 0.32
N PRO A 40 -16.88 -10.23 0.16
CA PRO A 40 -17.39 -9.83 -1.15
C PRO A 40 -16.34 -9.11 -2.00
N GLU A 41 -16.44 -9.28 -3.32
CA GLU A 41 -15.58 -8.53 -4.25
C GLU A 41 -15.95 -7.05 -4.26
N PRO A 42 -14.98 -6.12 -4.26
CA PRO A 42 -15.28 -4.71 -4.45
C PRO A 42 -15.79 -4.44 -5.87
N VAL A 43 -16.72 -3.51 -6.01
CA VAL A 43 -17.21 -3.06 -7.32
C VAL A 43 -16.21 -2.08 -7.93
N LEU A 44 -15.54 -2.48 -9.01
CA LEU A 44 -14.47 -1.72 -9.66
C LEU A 44 -14.82 -1.27 -11.09
N VAL A 45 -16.11 -1.22 -11.45
CA VAL A 45 -16.59 -0.97 -12.83
C VAL A 45 -16.12 0.37 -13.41
N HIS A 46 -15.86 1.36 -12.56
CA HIS A 46 -15.40 2.70 -12.96
C HIS A 46 -13.86 2.85 -12.94
N ALA A 47 -13.11 1.78 -12.66
CA ALA A 47 -11.65 1.79 -12.70
C ALA A 47 -11.13 1.92 -14.14
N ARG A 48 -9.98 2.60 -14.32
CA ARG A 48 -9.25 2.59 -15.60
C ARG A 48 -8.70 1.20 -15.90
N ARG A 49 -7.97 0.64 -14.94
CA ARG A 49 -7.57 -0.77 -14.86
C ARG A 49 -7.52 -1.16 -13.39
N ALA A 50 -7.60 -2.45 -13.12
CA ALA A 50 -7.49 -2.99 -11.78
C ALA A 50 -6.50 -4.15 -11.74
N HIS A 51 -5.72 -4.22 -10.68
CA HIS A 51 -4.93 -5.38 -10.29
C HIS A 51 -5.46 -5.88 -8.95
N ALA A 52 -6.05 -7.07 -8.96
CA ALA A 52 -6.59 -7.71 -7.76
C ALA A 52 -5.64 -8.80 -7.27
N VAL A 53 -5.37 -8.80 -5.97
CA VAL A 53 -4.67 -9.87 -5.26
C VAL A 53 -5.50 -10.30 -4.06
N VAL A 54 -5.39 -11.56 -3.66
CA VAL A 54 -6.19 -12.13 -2.57
C VAL A 54 -5.26 -12.71 -1.51
N PHE A 55 -5.30 -12.13 -0.31
CA PHE A 55 -4.60 -12.65 0.87
C PHE A 55 -5.14 -12.03 2.17
N GLU A 56 -4.92 -12.75 3.26
CA GLU A 56 -5.41 -12.40 4.59
C GLU A 56 -4.65 -11.23 5.21
N ASP A 57 -5.32 -10.46 6.07
CA ASP A 57 -4.69 -9.41 6.88
C ASP A 57 -3.96 -9.98 8.10
N VAL A 58 -2.88 -10.72 7.84
CA VAL A 58 -2.13 -11.49 8.84
C VAL A 58 -0.67 -11.08 8.88
N PHE A 59 0.01 -11.47 9.95
CA PHE A 59 1.42 -11.15 10.18
C PHE A 59 2.36 -12.33 9.96
N THR A 60 1.85 -13.46 9.47
CA THR A 60 2.60 -14.68 9.19
C THR A 60 2.45 -15.09 7.71
N PRO A 61 3.48 -15.62 7.05
CA PRO A 61 3.39 -16.07 5.65
C PRO A 61 2.37 -17.19 5.42
N GLU A 62 2.17 -18.04 6.42
CA GLU A 62 1.23 -19.16 6.37
C GLU A 62 -0.23 -18.64 6.40
N GLY A 63 -0.45 -17.49 7.02
CA GLY A 63 -1.76 -16.97 7.35
C GLY A 63 -2.54 -17.82 8.34
N THR A 64 -3.82 -17.48 8.54
CA THR A 64 -4.72 -18.23 9.42
C THR A 64 -5.32 -19.43 8.69
N HIS A 65 -5.61 -19.29 7.39
CA HIS A 65 -6.23 -20.33 6.58
C HIS A 65 -5.39 -20.71 5.34
N GLY A 66 -4.07 -20.54 5.39
CA GLY A 66 -3.19 -20.85 4.25
C GLY A 66 -3.10 -19.73 3.20
N HIS A 67 -3.70 -18.58 3.48
CA HIS A 67 -3.86 -17.46 2.55
C HIS A 67 -3.06 -16.21 2.97
N GLY A 68 -1.95 -16.38 3.69
CA GLY A 68 -1.06 -15.26 4.06
C GLY A 68 -0.44 -14.54 2.85
N PRO A 69 0.07 -13.31 3.04
CA PRO A 69 0.75 -12.55 2.00
C PRO A 69 2.07 -13.23 1.60
N LYS A 70 2.39 -13.20 0.30
CA LYS A 70 3.56 -13.86 -0.30
C LYS A 70 4.31 -12.88 -1.21
N PRO A 71 5.63 -13.06 -1.40
CA PRO A 71 6.44 -12.23 -2.32
C PRO A 71 5.79 -12.05 -3.70
N ALA A 72 5.24 -13.12 -4.28
CA ALA A 72 4.58 -13.10 -5.57
C ALA A 72 3.42 -12.09 -5.66
N HIS A 73 2.69 -11.83 -4.58
CA HIS A 73 1.64 -10.81 -4.56
C HIS A 73 2.24 -9.41 -4.71
N LEU A 74 3.31 -9.11 -3.97
CA LEU A 74 3.97 -7.80 -3.99
C LEU A 74 4.67 -7.55 -5.33
N GLN A 75 5.28 -8.59 -5.92
CA GLN A 75 5.84 -8.54 -7.28
C GLN A 75 4.78 -8.18 -8.33
N GLY A 76 3.60 -8.80 -8.26
CA GLY A 76 2.48 -8.50 -9.14
C GLY A 76 2.02 -7.04 -9.01
N ILE A 77 1.87 -6.58 -7.77
CA ILE A 77 1.50 -5.19 -7.47
C ILE A 77 2.55 -4.20 -8.01
N LEU A 78 3.83 -4.39 -7.70
CA LEU A 78 4.90 -3.47 -8.12
C LEU A 78 5.03 -3.43 -9.65
N ARG A 79 4.85 -4.56 -10.32
CA ARG A 79 4.80 -4.63 -11.78
C ARG A 79 3.63 -3.82 -12.34
N PHE A 80 2.44 -3.96 -11.76
CA PHE A 80 1.27 -3.17 -12.16
C PHE A 80 1.47 -1.67 -11.94
N VAL A 81 2.06 -1.29 -10.80
CA VAL A 81 2.41 0.11 -10.50
C VAL A 81 3.40 0.68 -11.51
N ALA A 82 4.43 -0.08 -11.87
CA ALA A 82 5.40 0.33 -12.89
C ALA A 82 4.75 0.51 -14.28
N GLN A 83 3.88 -0.41 -14.68
CA GLN A 83 3.12 -0.31 -15.93
C GLN A 83 2.11 0.85 -15.97
N SER A 84 1.73 1.37 -14.80
CA SER A 84 0.81 2.50 -14.66
C SER A 84 1.51 3.87 -14.80
N GLY A 85 2.84 3.89 -14.94
CA GLY A 85 3.60 5.14 -15.08
C GLY A 85 3.31 6.14 -13.96
N ARG A 86 2.95 7.38 -14.31
CA ARG A 86 2.56 8.46 -13.38
C ARG A 86 1.05 8.61 -13.20
N GLU A 87 0.24 7.70 -13.74
CA GLU A 87 -1.21 7.80 -13.65
C GLU A 87 -1.70 7.70 -12.17
N PRO A 88 -2.87 8.26 -11.82
CA PRO A 88 -3.43 8.20 -10.47
C PRO A 88 -3.61 6.77 -9.95
N LEU A 89 -3.19 6.51 -8.70
CA LEU A 89 -3.34 5.21 -8.05
C LEU A 89 -4.33 5.27 -6.89
N VAL A 90 -5.15 4.23 -6.74
CA VAL A 90 -5.91 3.99 -5.51
C VAL A 90 -5.62 2.61 -4.97
N PHE A 91 -5.29 2.55 -3.68
CA PHE A 91 -5.05 1.31 -2.95
C PHE A 91 -6.28 0.98 -2.11
N GLN A 92 -6.87 -0.18 -2.36
CA GLN A 92 -8.08 -0.62 -1.68
C GLN A 92 -7.84 -1.92 -0.93
N CYS A 93 -8.33 -2.00 0.31
CA CYS A 93 -8.54 -3.27 1.00
C CYS A 93 -9.85 -3.22 1.78
N TRP A 94 -10.14 -4.24 2.60
CA TRP A 94 -11.38 -4.29 3.38
C TRP A 94 -11.59 -3.03 4.25
N ALA A 95 -10.65 -2.75 5.16
CA ALA A 95 -10.76 -1.64 6.11
C ALA A 95 -10.09 -0.33 5.66
N GLY A 96 -9.28 -0.36 4.60
CA GLY A 96 -8.50 0.81 4.17
C GLY A 96 -7.48 1.30 5.21
N ARG A 97 -7.01 0.41 6.10
CA ARG A 97 -6.11 0.77 7.22
C ARG A 97 -4.81 -0.02 7.27
N SER A 98 -4.82 -1.29 6.86
CA SER A 98 -3.69 -2.22 7.08
C SER A 98 -2.99 -2.67 5.80
N ARG A 99 -3.59 -3.55 5.00
CA ARG A 99 -2.98 -4.02 3.76
C ARG A 99 -2.77 -2.93 2.71
N SER A 100 -3.80 -2.11 2.44
CA SER A 100 -3.71 -1.05 1.42
C SER A 100 -2.73 0.05 1.80
N THR A 101 -2.64 0.40 3.08
CA THR A 101 -1.68 1.40 3.58
C THR A 101 -0.25 0.85 3.56
N ALA A 102 -0.04 -0.44 3.84
CA ALA A 102 1.27 -1.08 3.66
C ALA A 102 1.73 -1.03 2.21
N VAL A 103 0.85 -1.40 1.27
CA VAL A 103 1.18 -1.34 -0.16
C VAL A 103 1.40 0.09 -0.64
N ALA A 104 0.56 1.05 -0.21
CA ALA A 104 0.78 2.46 -0.50
C ALA A 104 2.15 2.93 0.01
N LEU A 105 2.51 2.54 1.24
CA LEU A 105 3.79 2.87 1.85
C LEU A 105 4.98 2.25 1.10
N VAL A 106 4.86 1.01 0.62
CA VAL A 106 5.86 0.37 -0.25
C VAL A 106 6.10 1.21 -1.51
N VAL A 107 5.03 1.68 -2.17
CA VAL A 107 5.13 2.50 -3.38
C VAL A 107 5.75 3.88 -3.09
N ILE A 108 5.36 4.50 -1.97
CA ILE A 108 5.94 5.76 -1.50
C ILE A 108 7.45 5.60 -1.27
N VAL A 109 7.84 4.60 -0.48
CA VAL A 109 9.25 4.33 -0.15
C VAL A 109 10.04 4.03 -1.41
N LYS A 110 9.53 3.19 -2.32
CA LYS A 110 10.20 2.90 -3.58
C LYS A 110 10.48 4.18 -4.38
N THR A 111 9.48 5.06 -4.47
CA THR A 111 9.60 6.30 -5.24
C THR A 111 10.64 7.25 -4.62
N LEU A 112 10.63 7.41 -3.30
CA LEU A 112 11.61 8.23 -2.59
C LEU A 112 13.03 7.64 -2.68
N TRP A 113 13.15 6.31 -2.59
CA TRP A 113 14.41 5.59 -2.74
C TRP A 113 14.99 5.75 -4.15
N ASP A 114 14.16 5.61 -5.19
CA ASP A 114 14.57 5.83 -6.59
C ASP A 114 15.04 7.29 -6.84
N GLN A 115 14.65 8.24 -5.97
CA GLN A 115 15.13 9.64 -5.98
C GLN A 115 16.40 9.85 -5.16
N GLY A 116 16.97 8.80 -4.57
CA GLY A 116 18.17 8.86 -3.74
C GLY A 116 17.91 9.33 -2.30
N ILE A 117 16.65 9.31 -1.82
CA ILE A 117 16.33 9.62 -0.42
C ILE A 117 16.46 8.35 0.42
N ASP A 118 17.28 8.41 1.46
CA ASP A 118 17.58 7.26 2.34
C ASP A 118 17.54 7.61 3.83
N GLY A 119 17.89 6.63 4.66
CA GLY A 119 18.08 6.80 6.10
C GLY A 119 16.86 7.33 6.86
N PRO A 120 17.08 8.11 7.93
CA PRO A 120 15.99 8.69 8.73
C PRO A 120 15.06 9.62 7.95
N GLU A 121 15.59 10.31 6.93
CA GLU A 121 14.80 11.23 6.11
C GLU A 121 13.78 10.48 5.25
N LEU A 122 14.15 9.31 4.71
CA LEU A 122 13.23 8.43 4.01
C LEU A 122 12.06 8.01 4.90
N VAL A 123 12.34 7.57 6.14
CA VAL A 123 11.31 7.17 7.12
C VAL A 123 10.35 8.33 7.38
N ARG A 124 10.89 9.51 7.69
CA ARG A 124 10.09 10.70 8.00
C ARG A 124 9.20 11.10 6.84
N ARG A 125 9.75 11.24 5.63
CA ARG A 125 8.98 11.64 4.44
C ARG A 125 7.94 10.61 4.04
N ALA A 126 8.27 9.32 4.15
CA ALA A 126 7.34 8.24 3.82
C ALA A 126 6.15 8.24 4.80
N ALA A 127 6.42 8.40 6.10
CA ALA A 127 5.38 8.53 7.13
C ALA A 127 4.53 9.80 6.93
N ASP A 128 5.16 10.96 6.70
CA ASP A 128 4.46 12.23 6.42
C ASP A 128 3.49 12.06 5.24
N THR A 129 3.98 11.45 4.16
CA THR A 129 3.21 11.24 2.94
C THR A 129 2.04 10.30 3.17
N LEU A 130 2.28 9.15 3.83
CA LEU A 130 1.23 8.18 4.11
C LEU A 130 0.15 8.76 5.02
N LEU A 131 0.54 9.45 6.09
CA LEU A 131 -0.40 10.01 7.07
C LEU A 131 -1.19 11.18 6.50
N ALA A 132 -0.63 11.95 5.56
CA ALA A 132 -1.40 12.94 4.80
C ALA A 132 -2.50 12.28 3.94
N ILE A 133 -2.25 11.08 3.41
CA ILE A 133 -3.23 10.32 2.60
C ILE A 133 -4.26 9.62 3.50
N ARG A 134 -3.81 8.98 4.58
CA ARG A 134 -4.64 8.17 5.49
C ARG A 134 -4.15 8.35 6.94
N PRO A 135 -4.70 9.31 7.70
CA PRO A 135 -4.23 9.64 9.05
C PRO A 135 -4.26 8.46 10.04
N LEU A 136 -5.23 7.56 9.90
CA LEU A 136 -5.40 6.37 10.76
C LEU A 136 -4.76 5.11 10.17
N ALA A 137 -3.68 5.26 9.39
CA ALA A 137 -2.96 4.15 8.79
C ALA A 137 -2.26 3.28 9.85
N ILE A 138 -2.39 1.96 9.70
CA ILE A 138 -1.76 0.92 10.51
C ILE A 138 -1.13 -0.11 9.54
N PRO A 139 -0.04 0.22 8.82
CA PRO A 139 0.50 -0.65 7.78
C PRO A 139 0.75 -2.08 8.27
N ASN A 140 0.23 -3.08 7.54
CA ASN A 140 0.55 -4.47 7.81
C ASN A 140 2.07 -4.70 7.69
N ARG A 141 2.72 -5.02 8.81
CA ARG A 141 4.18 -5.18 8.90
C ARG A 141 4.76 -6.25 7.97
N LEU A 142 4.03 -7.35 7.75
CA LEU A 142 4.51 -8.43 6.88
C LEU A 142 4.43 -8.01 5.42
N VAL A 143 3.31 -7.43 5.01
CA VAL A 143 3.12 -6.90 3.64
C VAL A 143 4.16 -5.81 3.33
N LEU A 144 4.38 -4.90 4.28
CA LEU A 144 5.38 -3.84 4.14
C LEU A 144 6.78 -4.43 3.96
N ARG A 145 7.20 -5.34 4.85
CA ARG A 145 8.50 -6.01 4.75
C ARG A 145 8.68 -6.70 3.40
N LEU A 146 7.74 -7.56 3.03
CA LEU A 146 7.80 -8.30 1.76
C LEU A 146 7.92 -7.33 0.57
N GLY A 147 7.16 -6.23 0.57
CA GLY A 147 7.20 -5.27 -0.53
C GLY A 147 8.50 -4.47 -0.61
N LEU A 148 9.12 -4.17 0.53
CA LEU A 148 10.42 -3.48 0.59
C LEU A 148 11.58 -4.39 0.17
N GLU A 149 11.53 -5.68 0.52
CA GLU A 149 12.52 -6.68 0.13
C GLU A 149 12.57 -6.93 -1.39
N GLU A 150 11.53 -6.56 -2.14
CA GLU A 150 11.52 -6.71 -3.62
C GLU A 150 12.48 -5.75 -4.35
N PHE A 151 12.92 -4.66 -3.72
CA PHE A 151 13.76 -3.66 -4.38
C PHE A 151 14.88 -3.07 -3.53
N LEU A 152 14.87 -3.28 -2.21
CA LEU A 152 15.96 -2.86 -1.34
C LEU A 152 16.97 -3.99 -1.13
N PRO A 153 18.27 -3.68 -1.00
CA PRO A 153 19.28 -4.67 -0.68
C PRO A 153 19.02 -5.29 0.71
N ASP A 154 19.40 -6.55 0.89
CA ASP A 154 19.42 -7.18 2.21
C ASP A 154 20.56 -6.56 3.07
N PRO A 155 20.34 -6.22 4.36
CA PRO A 155 19.13 -6.38 5.18
C PRO A 155 18.27 -5.12 5.32
N LEU A 156 18.36 -4.19 4.36
CA LEU A 156 17.72 -2.88 4.45
C LEU A 156 16.19 -2.97 4.41
N GLY A 157 15.60 -3.83 3.57
CA GLY A 157 14.15 -3.99 3.51
C GLY A 157 13.53 -4.33 4.87
N GLN A 158 14.13 -5.28 5.57
CA GLN A 158 13.69 -5.69 6.90
C GLN A 158 13.91 -4.56 7.93
N THR A 159 15.09 -3.94 7.93
CA THR A 159 15.42 -2.82 8.83
C THR A 159 14.47 -1.65 8.68
N LEU A 160 14.21 -1.24 7.43
CA LEU A 160 13.35 -0.10 7.12
C LEU A 160 11.88 -0.39 7.41
N SER A 161 11.40 -1.61 7.13
CA SER A 161 10.02 -1.99 7.46
C SER A 161 9.72 -1.84 8.96
N LYS A 162 10.69 -2.22 9.80
CA LYS A 162 10.60 -2.06 11.25
C LYS A 162 10.58 -0.58 11.63
N ALA A 163 11.53 0.21 11.12
CA ALA A 163 11.62 1.64 11.42
C ALA A 163 10.35 2.42 11.04
N LEU A 164 9.72 2.07 9.91
CA LEU A 164 8.47 2.70 9.47
C LEU A 164 7.27 2.37 10.37
N VAL A 165 7.17 1.14 10.86
CA VAL A 165 6.09 0.72 11.77
C VAL A 165 6.31 1.27 13.18
N GLU A 166 7.57 1.44 13.59
CA GLU A 166 7.95 2.01 14.89
C GLU A 166 7.95 3.55 14.90
N GLU A 167 7.83 4.19 13.73
CA GLU A 167 7.68 5.64 13.62
C GLU A 167 6.53 6.10 14.52
N GLU A 168 6.80 7.10 15.37
CA GLU A 168 5.96 7.40 16.53
C GLU A 168 4.50 7.65 16.17
N ARG A 169 4.23 8.36 15.07
CA ARG A 169 2.87 8.76 14.67
C ARG A 169 2.12 7.58 14.07
N ILE A 170 2.79 6.74 13.29
CA ILE A 170 2.21 5.48 12.81
C ILE A 170 1.95 4.53 13.98
N ARG A 171 2.91 4.37 14.89
CA ARG A 171 2.81 3.47 16.05
C ARG A 171 1.64 3.82 16.96
N ARG A 172 1.33 5.11 17.15
CA ARG A 172 0.16 5.54 17.95
C ARG A 172 -1.15 4.94 17.44
N ASN A 173 -1.32 4.79 16.13
CA ASN A 173 -2.52 4.21 15.54
C ASN A 173 -2.73 2.72 15.87
N PHE A 174 -1.72 2.00 16.38
CA PHE A 174 -1.85 0.58 16.75
C PHE A 174 -2.45 0.37 18.16
N VAL A 175 -2.53 1.43 18.98
CA VAL A 175 -2.91 1.34 20.39
C VAL A 175 -4.37 1.79 20.63
N ASP A 176 -4.98 2.43 19.62
CA ASP A 176 -6.38 2.90 19.61
C ASP A 176 -7.30 1.93 18.83
#